data_AF-A0A2M8A7V5-F1
#
_entry.id   AF-A0A2M8A7V5-F1
#
_cell.length_a   1.000
_cell.length_b   1.000
_cell.length_c   1.000
_cell.angle_alpha   90.00
_cell.angle_beta   90.00
_cell.angle_gamma   90.00
#
_symmetry.space_group_name_H-M   'P 1'
#
loop_
_entity.id
_entity.type
_entity.pdbx_description
1 polymer ?
#
loop_
_entity_poly.entity_id
_entity_poly.type
_entity_poly.pdbx_seq_one_letter_code
_entity_poly.pdbx_strand_id
1 'polypeptide(L)'
;MKKGIKGKVKEIQTEVYSYCIDGDSLVMEGRLGSFDFDEDEQLKFNYLGFLMSEFRSGIQKNYTYDAKNRFSEIKIVERYGGQDENEFYRFFYDKHDSIIKRVNSKDENRFETLVGRDRFNRVLKVTEKME
;
A
#
# COMPACT_ATOMS: atom_id res chain seq x y z
N MET A 1 -42.37 20.61 3.03
CA MET A 1 -41.14 21.36 2.66
C MET A 1 -39.97 20.82 3.46
N LYS A 2 -38.99 20.16 2.81
CA LYS A 2 -37.77 19.68 3.48
C LYS A 2 -36.96 20.90 3.93
N LYS A 3 -36.80 21.06 5.25
CA LYS A 3 -35.88 22.05 5.83
C LYS A 3 -34.45 21.55 5.60
N GLY A 4 -33.84 21.94 4.49
CA GLY A 4 -32.40 21.73 4.25
C GLY A 4 -31.58 22.51 5.27
N ILE A 5 -30.48 21.92 5.73
CA ILE A 5 -29.55 22.53 6.69
C ILE A 5 -28.99 23.82 6.04
N LYS A 6 -29.40 24.99 6.55
CA LYS A 6 -28.81 26.28 6.17
C LYS A 6 -27.52 26.47 6.97
N GLY A 7 -26.42 25.99 6.40
CA GLY A 7 -25.06 26.22 6.85
C GLY A 7 -24.12 25.57 5.85
N LYS A 8 -23.33 26.38 5.13
CA LYS A 8 -22.24 25.83 4.31
C LYS A 8 -21.24 25.24 5.30
N VAL A 9 -21.14 23.92 5.36
CA VAL A 9 -20.08 23.25 6.13
C VAL A 9 -18.77 23.74 5.54
N LYS A 10 -17.98 24.51 6.29
CA LYS A 10 -16.70 25.03 5.80
C LYS A 10 -15.55 24.07 6.09
N GLU A 11 -15.70 23.27 7.14
CA GLU A 11 -14.68 22.38 7.66
C GLU A 11 -15.36 21.18 8.32
N ILE A 12 -14.78 19.99 8.14
CA ILE A 12 -15.14 18.77 8.88
C ILE A 12 -13.87 18.28 9.57
N GLN A 13 -13.86 18.32 10.90
CA GLN A 13 -12.81 17.72 11.71
C GLN A 13 -13.26 16.33 12.16
N THR A 14 -12.43 15.33 11.88
CA THR A 14 -12.56 13.97 12.41
C THR A 14 -11.42 13.71 13.39
N GLU A 15 -11.46 12.60 14.11
CA GLU A 15 -10.36 12.21 15.01
C GLU A 15 -9.02 11.98 14.28
N VAL A 16 -9.03 11.84 12.95
CA VAL A 16 -7.84 11.46 12.16
C VAL A 16 -7.47 12.51 11.12
N TYR A 17 -8.42 13.25 10.54
CA TYR A 17 -8.16 14.21 9.46
C TYR A 17 -8.99 15.49 9.57
N SER A 18 -8.43 16.59 9.09
CA SER A 18 -9.15 17.81 8.73
C SER A 18 -9.47 17.82 7.23
N TYR A 19 -10.71 18.20 6.91
CA TYR A 19 -11.17 18.39 5.54
C TYR A 19 -11.72 19.80 5.38
N CYS A 20 -11.37 20.45 4.28
CA CYS A 20 -11.90 21.74 3.87
C CYS A 20 -12.65 21.62 2.53
N ILE A 21 -13.59 22.53 2.31
CA ILE A 21 -14.35 22.59 1.05
C ILE A 21 -13.71 23.60 0.11
N ASP A 22 -13.32 23.15 -1.08
CA ASP A 22 -12.88 24.01 -2.20
C ASP A 22 -13.84 23.86 -3.38
N GLY A 23 -14.62 24.91 -3.64
CA GLY A 23 -15.72 24.87 -4.60
C GLY A 23 -16.77 23.82 -4.25
N ASP A 24 -16.98 22.86 -5.16
CA ASP A 24 -17.87 21.71 -4.97
C ASP A 24 -17.12 20.44 -4.51
N SER A 25 -15.84 20.57 -4.11
CA SER A 25 -14.96 19.45 -3.73
C SER A 25 -14.62 19.45 -2.24
N LEU A 26 -14.43 18.25 -1.68
CA LEU A 26 -13.85 18.05 -0.35
C LEU A 26 -12.35 17.77 -0.50
N VAL A 27 -11.52 18.63 0.08
CA VAL A 27 -10.05 18.55 0.05
C VAL A 27 -9.54 18.19 1.44
N MET A 28 -8.67 17.18 1.53
CA MET A 28 -8.04 16.76 2.77
C MET A 28 -6.86 17.69 3.08
N GLU A 29 -6.91 18.43 4.19
CA GLU A 29 -5.89 19.43 4.52
C GLU A 29 -4.81 18.90 5.47
N GLY A 30 -5.04 17.78 6.16
CA GLY A 30 -4.00 17.19 7.00
C GLY A 30 -4.53 16.16 7.99
N ARG A 31 -3.62 15.36 8.53
CA ARG A 31 -3.91 14.39 9.59
C ARG A 31 -3.84 15.11 10.95
N LEU A 32 -4.91 15.08 11.72
CA LEU A 32 -4.91 15.61 13.09
C LEU A 32 -4.26 14.56 13.99
N GLY A 33 -2.99 14.78 14.37
CA GLY A 33 -2.32 14.03 15.44
C GLY A 33 -1.13 13.13 15.06
N SER A 34 -0.11 13.67 14.37
CA SER A 34 1.24 13.10 14.44
C SER A 34 2.28 14.20 14.59
N PHE A 35 2.88 14.25 15.78
CA PHE A 35 4.15 14.92 16.06
C PHE A 35 5.27 14.06 15.44
N ASP A 36 5.69 14.40 14.23
CA ASP A 36 7.06 14.36 13.72
C ASP A 36 7.01 14.77 12.24
N PHE A 37 7.65 15.89 11.92
CA PHE A 37 7.82 16.36 10.54
C PHE A 37 9.10 15.76 9.97
N ASP A 38 9.00 14.57 9.37
CA ASP A 38 9.84 14.29 8.21
C ASP A 38 9.07 14.82 6.99
N GLU A 39 9.55 15.93 6.41
CA GLU A 39 8.90 16.73 5.36
C GLU A 39 8.66 15.97 4.03
N ASP A 40 9.02 14.69 3.97
CA ASP A 40 9.03 13.88 2.78
C ASP A 40 8.08 12.67 2.82
N GLU A 41 7.20 12.54 3.83
CA GLU A 41 6.22 11.44 3.82
C GLU A 41 5.06 11.68 2.84
N GLN A 42 4.93 10.84 1.80
CA GLN A 42 3.79 10.87 0.88
C GLN A 42 3.10 9.51 0.85
N LEU A 43 1.77 9.48 1.06
CA LEU A 43 0.94 8.28 0.92
C LEU A 43 -0.13 8.49 -0.15
N LYS A 44 -0.32 7.51 -1.03
CA LYS A 44 -1.37 7.53 -2.06
C LYS A 44 -2.22 6.27 -1.96
N PHE A 45 -3.53 6.42 -2.02
CA PHE A 45 -4.50 5.32 -1.92
C PHE A 45 -5.36 5.23 -3.19
N ASN A 46 -5.85 4.03 -3.51
CA ASN A 46 -6.86 3.85 -4.56
C ASN A 46 -8.27 4.19 -4.03
N TYR A 47 -9.27 4.15 -4.92
CA TYR A 47 -10.68 4.45 -4.58
C TYR A 47 -11.32 3.47 -3.57
N LEU A 48 -10.70 2.31 -3.34
CA LEU A 48 -11.12 1.31 -2.34
C LEU A 48 -10.42 1.53 -0.98
N GLY A 49 -9.52 2.51 -0.88
CA GLY A 49 -8.74 2.79 0.32
C GLY A 49 -7.48 1.94 0.49
N PHE A 50 -7.06 1.18 -0.54
CA PHE A 50 -5.79 0.44 -0.48
C PHE A 50 -4.61 1.34 -0.83
N LEU A 51 -3.51 1.21 -0.09
CA LEU A 51 -2.27 1.96 -0.32
C LEU A 51 -1.67 1.58 -1.68
N MET A 52 -1.48 2.54 -2.57
CA MET A 52 -0.86 2.36 -3.90
C MET A 52 0.61 2.76 -3.93
N SER A 53 1.00 3.75 -3.13
CA SER A 53 2.37 4.22 -3.09
C SER A 53 2.66 4.88 -1.75
N GLU A 54 3.87 4.67 -1.23
CA GLU A 54 4.43 5.46 -0.13
C GLU A 54 5.83 5.95 -0.47
N PHE A 55 6.16 7.15 -0.02
CA PHE A 55 7.53 7.66 0.02
C PHE A 55 7.81 8.06 1.47
N ARG A 56 8.88 7.51 2.07
CA ARG A 56 9.29 7.80 3.45
C ARG A 56 10.80 7.67 3.54
N SER A 57 11.48 8.66 4.11
CA SER A 57 12.92 8.61 4.38
C SER A 57 13.78 8.21 3.16
N GLY A 58 13.45 8.73 1.96
CA GLY A 58 14.18 8.40 0.72
C GLY A 58 13.82 7.06 0.08
N ILE A 59 12.87 6.31 0.64
CA ILE A 59 12.41 5.00 0.17
C ILE A 59 11.05 5.16 -0.48
N GLN A 60 10.93 4.81 -1.75
CA GLN A 60 9.65 4.74 -2.46
C GLN A 60 9.18 3.30 -2.54
N LYS A 61 7.95 3.02 -2.10
CA LYS A 61 7.28 1.74 -2.33
C LYS A 61 6.03 1.92 -3.17
N ASN A 62 5.81 1.02 -4.11
CA ASN A 62 4.64 0.99 -4.97
C ASN A 62 3.96 -0.36 -4.85
N TYR A 63 2.66 -0.35 -4.55
CA TYR A 63 1.86 -1.53 -4.24
C TYR A 63 0.87 -1.77 -5.37
N THR A 64 0.72 -3.03 -5.77
CA THR A 64 -0.26 -3.46 -6.76
C THR A 64 -1.15 -4.53 -6.16
N TYR A 65 -2.40 -4.55 -6.61
CA TYR A 65 -3.42 -5.49 -6.19
C TYR A 65 -3.95 -6.25 -7.40
N ASP A 66 -4.35 -7.50 -7.22
CA ASP A 66 -4.95 -8.30 -8.26
C ASP A 66 -6.43 -7.94 -8.51
N ALA A 67 -7.06 -8.61 -9.47
CA ALA A 67 -8.46 -8.37 -9.82
C ALA A 67 -9.47 -8.70 -8.69
N LYS A 68 -9.06 -9.45 -7.66
CA LYS A 68 -9.84 -9.69 -6.43
C LYS A 68 -9.49 -8.70 -5.32
N ASN A 69 -8.70 -7.66 -5.64
CA ASN A 69 -8.18 -6.69 -4.70
C ASN A 69 -7.24 -7.27 -3.62
N ARG A 70 -6.60 -8.40 -3.89
CA ARG A 70 -5.58 -8.97 -2.98
C ARG A 70 -4.24 -8.33 -3.31
N PHE A 71 -3.44 -8.03 -2.29
CA PHE A 71 -2.10 -7.48 -2.47
C PHE A 71 -1.23 -8.43 -3.29
N SER A 72 -0.80 -8.04 -4.48
CA SER A 72 -0.14 -8.93 -5.43
C SER A 72 1.34 -8.62 -5.62
N GLU A 73 1.75 -7.37 -5.46
CA GLU A 73 3.12 -6.95 -5.70
C GLU A 73 3.48 -5.69 -4.92
N ILE A 74 4.75 -5.61 -4.49
CA ILE A 74 5.38 -4.37 -4.05
C ILE A 74 6.72 -4.20 -4.76
N LYS A 75 6.97 -2.99 -5.25
CA LYS A 75 8.28 -2.55 -5.75
C LYS A 75 8.82 -1.50 -4.80
N ILE A 76 10.05 -1.66 -4.37
CA ILE A 76 10.77 -0.80 -3.45
C ILE A 76 11.95 -0.22 -4.22
N VAL A 77 12.08 1.09 -4.17
CA VAL A 77 13.21 1.83 -4.73
C VAL A 77 13.81 2.64 -3.61
N GLU A 78 15.03 2.29 -3.22
CA GLU A 78 15.79 3.03 -2.22
C GLU A 78 16.84 3.89 -2.91
N ARG A 79 16.87 5.19 -2.61
CA ARG A 79 17.86 6.11 -3.17
C ARG A 79 18.91 6.47 -2.14
N TYR A 80 20.10 5.89 -2.26
CA TYR A 80 21.25 6.24 -1.45
C TYR A 80 22.42 6.68 -2.34
N GLY A 81 22.98 7.86 -2.09
CA GLY A 81 24.23 8.30 -2.72
C GLY A 81 24.20 8.40 -4.26
N GLY A 82 23.02 8.54 -4.87
CA GLY A 82 22.85 8.60 -6.32
C GLY A 82 22.72 7.24 -7.04
N GLN A 83 22.59 6.15 -6.29
CA GLN A 83 22.22 4.83 -6.82
C GLN A 83 20.81 4.45 -6.37
N ASP A 84 20.06 3.83 -7.29
CA ASP A 84 18.71 3.30 -7.03
C ASP A 84 18.84 1.79 -6.78
N GLU A 85 18.71 1.35 -5.52
CA GLU A 85 18.55 -0.08 -5.20
C GLU A 85 17.10 -0.48 -5.46
N ASN A 86 16.91 -1.55 -6.23
CA ASN A 86 15.59 -2.00 -6.63
C ASN A 86 15.30 -3.36 -6.01
N GLU A 87 14.21 -3.42 -5.24
CA GLU A 87 13.69 -4.66 -4.69
C GLU A 87 12.24 -4.83 -5.13
N PHE A 88 11.85 -6.05 -5.48
CA PHE A 88 10.46 -6.36 -5.75
C PHE A 88 10.04 -7.64 -5.05
N TYR A 89 8.76 -7.69 -4.67
CA TYR A 89 8.09 -8.88 -4.18
C TYR A 89 6.80 -9.08 -4.95
N ARG A 90 6.53 -10.30 -5.40
CA ARG A 90 5.28 -10.68 -6.05
C ARG A 90 4.69 -11.91 -5.38
N PHE A 91 3.41 -11.85 -5.07
CA PHE A 91 2.66 -12.89 -4.36
C PHE A 91 1.64 -13.53 -5.29
N PHE A 92 1.56 -14.85 -5.24
CA PHE A 92 0.61 -15.64 -5.99
C PHE A 92 -0.25 -16.43 -5.02
N TYR A 93 -1.55 -16.44 -5.31
CA TYR A 93 -2.56 -17.00 -4.45
C TYR A 93 -3.28 -18.13 -5.16
N ASP A 94 -3.73 -19.12 -4.40
CA ASP A 94 -4.66 -20.11 -4.90
C ASP A 94 -6.10 -19.56 -4.96
N LYS A 95 -7.05 -20.45 -5.28
CA LYS A 95 -8.48 -20.13 -5.34
C LYS A 95 -9.11 -19.83 -3.98
N HIS A 96 -8.46 -20.21 -2.88
CA HIS A 96 -8.89 -19.97 -1.49
C HIS A 96 -8.14 -18.80 -0.86
N ASP A 97 -7.60 -17.91 -1.68
CA ASP A 97 -6.90 -16.69 -1.28
C ASP A 97 -5.66 -16.94 -0.40
N SER A 98 -5.04 -18.10 -0.56
CA SER A 98 -3.86 -18.51 0.21
C SER A 98 -2.60 -18.40 -0.63
N ILE A 99 -1.55 -17.80 -0.07
CA ILE A 99 -0.26 -17.64 -0.76
C ILE A 99 0.35 -19.01 -1.03
N ILE A 100 0.64 -19.28 -2.31
CA ILE A 100 1.28 -20.51 -2.81
C ILE A 100 2.68 -20.26 -3.38
N LYS A 101 2.98 -19.02 -3.76
CA LYS A 101 4.29 -18.63 -4.28
C LYS A 101 4.58 -17.18 -3.96
N ARG A 102 5.83 -16.90 -3.62
CA ARG A 102 6.42 -15.56 -3.54
C ARG A 102 7.64 -15.53 -4.45
N VAL A 103 7.74 -14.51 -5.29
CA VAL A 103 8.98 -14.18 -6.01
C VAL A 103 9.53 -12.92 -5.38
N ASN A 104 10.78 -12.91 -5.00
CA ASN A 104 11.49 -11.70 -4.63
C ASN A 104 12.72 -11.54 -5.52
N SER A 105 13.01 -10.32 -5.96
CA SER A 105 14.35 -10.02 -6.45
C SER A 105 14.84 -8.74 -5.86
N LYS A 106 16.15 -8.72 -5.62
CA LYS A 106 16.90 -7.54 -5.24
C LYS A 106 18.05 -7.44 -6.21
N ASP A 107 18.03 -6.38 -7.01
CA ASP A 107 18.96 -6.17 -8.13
C ASP A 107 18.99 -7.41 -9.05
N GLU A 108 20.17 -8.00 -9.29
CA GLU A 108 20.35 -9.18 -10.15
C GLU A 108 19.92 -10.50 -9.49
N ASN A 109 19.72 -10.53 -8.17
CA ASN A 109 19.41 -11.77 -7.46
C ASN A 109 17.90 -12.01 -7.41
N ARG A 110 17.45 -13.19 -7.87
CA ARG A 110 16.04 -13.58 -7.84
C ARG A 110 15.83 -14.87 -7.08
N PHE A 111 14.84 -14.85 -6.19
CA PHE A 111 14.43 -16.00 -5.40
C PHE A 111 12.96 -16.29 -5.61
N GLU A 112 12.65 -17.57 -5.61
CA GLU A 112 11.30 -18.10 -5.66
C GLU A 112 11.05 -18.99 -4.44
N THR A 113 10.07 -18.59 -3.64
CA THR A 113 9.57 -19.37 -2.51
C THR A 113 8.24 -20.01 -2.90
N LEU A 114 8.18 -21.34 -2.88
CA LEU A 114 6.96 -22.13 -3.06
C LEU A 114 6.41 -22.59 -1.70
N VAL A 115 5.10 -22.44 -1.50
CA VAL A 115 4.41 -22.79 -0.25
C VAL A 115 3.41 -23.91 -0.52
N GLY A 116 3.77 -25.13 -0.11
CA GLY A 116 2.89 -26.29 -0.11
C GLY A 116 2.00 -26.29 1.13
N ARG A 117 0.70 -26.53 0.95
CA ARG A 117 -0.31 -26.50 2.02
C ARG A 117 -1.14 -27.77 2.02
N ASP A 118 -1.71 -28.11 3.18
CA ASP A 118 -2.66 -29.21 3.29
C ASP A 118 -4.11 -28.78 2.96
N ARG A 119 -5.04 -29.74 3.03
CA ARG A 119 -6.47 -29.50 2.80
C ARG A 119 -7.13 -28.56 3.81
N PHE A 120 -6.49 -28.28 4.94
CA PHE A 120 -6.96 -27.34 5.97
C PHE A 120 -6.23 -26.00 5.88
N ASN A 121 -5.54 -25.75 4.76
CA ASN A 121 -4.78 -24.53 4.47
C ASN A 121 -3.56 -24.30 5.40
N ARG A 122 -3.10 -25.34 6.09
CA ARG A 122 -1.90 -25.27 6.94
C ARG A 122 -0.66 -25.45 6.09
N VAL A 123 0.40 -24.69 6.37
CA VAL A 123 1.68 -24.81 5.67
C VAL A 123 2.29 -26.17 5.98
N LEU A 124 2.57 -26.96 4.93
CA LEU A 124 3.26 -28.24 5.02
C LEU A 124 4.73 -28.12 4.65
N LYS A 125 5.03 -27.32 3.63
CA LYS A 125 6.37 -27.22 3.06
C LYS A 125 6.63 -25.82 2.53
N VAL A 126 7.84 -25.32 2.77
CA VAL A 126 8.37 -24.14 2.11
C VAL A 126 9.61 -24.59 1.33
N THR A 127 9.70 -24.21 0.06
CA THR A 127 10.87 -24.50 -0.78
C THR A 127 11.34 -23.20 -1.39
N GLU A 128 12.61 -22.87 -1.18
CA GLU A 128 13.25 -21.71 -1.78
C GLU A 128 14.17 -22.16 -2.91
N LYS A 129 14.15 -21.40 -4.00
CA LYS A 129 15.01 -21.59 -5.17
C LYS A 129 15.62 -20.25 -5.52
N MET A 130 16.93 -20.24 -5.72
CA MET A 130 17.63 -19.11 -6.35
C MET A 130 17.62 -19.36 -7.86
N GLU A 131 17.21 -18.36 -8.63
CA GLU A 131 17.33 -18.36 -10.11
C GLU A 131 18.67 -17.76 -10.54
#